data_AF-A0A3B4CI95-F1
#
_entry.id   AF-A0A3B4CI95-F1
#
_cell.length_a   1.000
_cell.length_b   1.000
_cell.length_c   1.000
_cell.angle_alpha   90.00
_cell.angle_beta   90.00
_cell.angle_gamma   90.00
#
_symmetry.space_group_name_H-M   'P 1'
#
loop_
_entity.id
_entity.type
_entity.pdbx_description
1 polymer ?
#
loop_
_entity_poly.entity_id
_entity_poly.type
_entity_poly.pdbx_seq_one_letter_code
_entity_poly.pdbx_strand_id
1 'polypeptide(L)'
;MSGRDLRAFLAGHRAEDTEKLTQRLKNGLGLAKYKPVQYEELQAMVEAKRLSSEHIEYKVKKTLRAAQERKESSLLRQHRQVWTSEAYRLDIARERAEADIRSFLNRSRLEVQENGNVPSELLEYELHLEQEREAFQLATVDPVYQLREDLLYRMTSGPLAGNQDAEWEQVLQQVVFVKEQQQGLMDRLEKECFSLQQELSASGLEASLDSAAVDECVAALVRVPQEVLTADCPYTDLKLSLITAFHSLSDKYTQRLETVHNRLLGMDRNCGWCEEDHQRFLHTACQYCPQLRNHRGLCMDMLHRVLPHISTAELSAHRRSWDWYKFSQERERLLLECWNRDWTALLLRALEVLEEARDKHREQQNLQKQRTHQQHICAQLRQKTELKLDLEVFPVS
;
A
#
# COMPACT_ATOMS: atom_id res chain seq x y z
N MET A 1 -40.83 -15.18 34.56
CA MET A 1 -42.28 -15.51 34.68
C MET A 1 -42.50 -16.20 36.02
N SER A 2 -43.29 -15.60 36.91
CA SER A 2 -43.47 -16.03 38.31
C SER A 2 -44.67 -16.99 38.41
N GLY A 3 -44.51 -18.11 39.12
CA GLY A 3 -45.48 -19.20 39.28
C GLY A 3 -46.75 -18.88 40.09
N ARG A 4 -47.27 -17.64 40.01
CA ARG A 4 -48.53 -17.23 40.66
C ARG A 4 -49.77 -17.41 39.78
N ASP A 5 -49.62 -17.56 38.46
CA ASP A 5 -50.76 -17.62 37.52
C ASP A 5 -51.40 -19.02 37.37
N LEU A 6 -50.75 -20.08 37.86
CA LEU A 6 -51.29 -21.45 37.73
C LEU A 6 -52.48 -21.74 38.66
N ARG A 7 -52.71 -20.94 39.72
CA ARG A 7 -53.85 -21.16 40.64
C ARG A 7 -55.18 -20.63 40.11
N ALA A 8 -55.17 -19.74 39.11
CA ALA A 8 -56.41 -19.21 38.53
C ALA A 8 -57.11 -20.22 37.59
N PHE A 9 -56.39 -21.21 37.08
CA PHE A 9 -56.93 -22.19 36.12
C PHE A 9 -57.49 -23.48 36.75
N LEU A 10 -57.27 -23.72 38.04
CA LEU A 10 -57.81 -24.88 38.75
C LEU A 10 -59.05 -24.47 39.56
N ALA A 11 -60.15 -24.23 38.85
CA ALA A 11 -61.46 -24.17 39.47
C ALA A 11 -61.81 -25.56 40.04
N GLY A 12 -61.91 -25.67 41.37
CA GLY A 12 -62.26 -26.91 42.06
C GLY A 12 -63.62 -27.44 41.62
N HIS A 13 -63.65 -28.68 41.13
CA HIS A 13 -64.87 -29.36 40.72
C HIS A 13 -65.74 -29.66 41.95
N ARG A 14 -66.92 -29.02 42.06
CA ARG A 14 -67.95 -29.38 43.05
C ARG A 14 -69.09 -30.12 42.34
N ALA A 15 -69.32 -31.38 42.71
CA ALA A 15 -70.33 -32.24 42.08
C ALA A 15 -71.76 -31.68 42.15
N GLU A 16 -72.06 -30.86 43.17
CA GLU A 16 -73.35 -30.19 43.32
C GLU A 16 -73.65 -29.16 42.21
N ASP A 17 -72.62 -28.55 41.61
CA ASP A 17 -72.80 -27.54 40.55
C ASP A 17 -73.08 -28.20 39.20
N THR A 18 -72.53 -29.39 38.95
CA THR A 18 -72.84 -30.21 37.78
C THR A 18 -74.25 -30.81 37.84
N GLU A 19 -74.74 -31.16 39.03
CA GLU A 19 -76.10 -31.69 39.21
C GLU A 19 -77.16 -30.59 39.05
N LYS A 20 -76.86 -29.37 39.52
CA LYS A 20 -77.69 -28.18 39.25
C LYS A 20 -77.68 -27.77 37.77
N LEU A 21 -76.56 -27.94 37.05
CA LEU A 21 -76.48 -27.69 35.61
C LEU A 21 -77.25 -28.74 34.79
N THR A 22 -77.18 -30.02 35.16
CA THR A 22 -77.92 -31.09 34.47
C THR A 22 -79.42 -31.03 34.74
N GLN A 23 -79.87 -30.66 35.94
CA GLN A 23 -81.28 -30.38 36.21
C GLN A 23 -81.81 -29.16 35.44
N ARG A 24 -80.99 -28.12 35.25
CA ARG A 24 -81.36 -26.94 34.44
C ARG A 24 -81.45 -27.24 32.95
N LEU A 25 -80.55 -28.08 32.43
CA LEU A 25 -80.59 -28.56 31.04
C LEU A 25 -81.83 -29.43 30.77
N LYS A 26 -82.19 -30.32 31.73
CA LYS A 26 -83.42 -31.14 31.66
C LYS A 26 -84.70 -30.32 31.68
N ASN A 27 -84.70 -29.17 32.37
CA ASN A 27 -85.87 -28.30 32.49
C ASN A 27 -85.94 -27.22 31.38
N GLY A 28 -85.10 -27.29 30.35
CA GLY A 28 -85.18 -26.40 29.17
C GLY A 28 -84.84 -24.93 29.44
N LEU A 29 -84.28 -24.59 30.60
CA LEU A 29 -83.91 -23.22 30.96
C LEU A 29 -82.45 -22.95 30.56
N GLY A 30 -82.26 -22.54 29.31
CA GLY A 30 -80.97 -22.06 28.80
C GLY A 30 -80.49 -20.84 29.60
N LEU A 31 -79.17 -20.74 29.81
CA LEU A 31 -78.54 -19.59 30.47
C LEU A 31 -78.73 -18.33 29.61
N ALA A 32 -79.64 -17.43 30.00
CA ALA A 32 -79.88 -16.13 29.35
C ALA A 32 -78.74 -15.09 29.51
N LYS A 33 -77.51 -15.52 29.76
CA LYS A 33 -76.34 -14.64 29.99
C LYS A 33 -75.37 -14.58 28.81
N TYR A 34 -75.54 -15.40 27.78
CA TYR A 34 -74.69 -15.37 26.59
C TYR A 34 -75.52 -14.97 25.37
N LYS A 35 -75.20 -13.81 24.78
CA LYS A 35 -75.73 -13.41 23.47
C LYS A 35 -75.23 -14.42 22.42
N PRO A 36 -76.04 -14.77 21.40
CA PRO A 36 -75.60 -15.64 20.32
C PRO A 36 -74.35 -15.02 19.66
N VAL A 37 -73.27 -15.79 19.60
CA VAL A 37 -72.02 -15.37 18.93
C VAL A 37 -72.31 -15.32 17.43
N GLN A 38 -72.26 -14.12 16.86
CA GLN A 38 -72.41 -13.92 15.41
C GLN A 38 -71.08 -14.24 14.74
N TYR A 39 -70.92 -15.51 14.34
CA TYR A 39 -69.68 -16.01 13.73
C TYR A 39 -69.31 -15.27 12.43
N GLU A 40 -70.31 -14.79 11.68
CA GLU A 40 -70.11 -14.03 10.44
C GLU A 40 -69.47 -12.66 10.70
N GLU A 41 -69.93 -11.93 11.72
CA GLU A 41 -69.33 -10.64 12.12
C GLU A 41 -67.90 -10.83 12.62
N LEU A 42 -67.64 -11.89 13.39
CA LEU A 42 -66.31 -12.21 13.87
C LEU A 42 -65.36 -12.58 12.71
N GLN A 43 -65.84 -13.37 11.75
CA GLN A 43 -65.08 -13.73 10.55
C GLN A 43 -64.76 -12.49 9.71
N ALA A 44 -65.74 -11.61 9.49
CA ALA A 44 -65.54 -10.36 8.78
C ALA A 44 -64.51 -9.46 9.50
N MET A 45 -64.53 -9.40 10.83
CA MET A 45 -63.52 -8.66 11.62
C MET A 45 -62.12 -9.28 11.48
N VAL A 46 -62.01 -10.61 11.51
CA VAL A 46 -60.72 -11.31 11.34
C VAL A 46 -60.17 -11.11 9.93
N GLU A 47 -61.02 -11.22 8.90
CA GLU A 47 -60.63 -10.98 7.51
C GLU A 47 -60.23 -9.52 7.27
N ALA A 48 -60.97 -8.56 7.83
CA ALA A 48 -60.60 -7.14 7.78
C ALA A 48 -59.28 -6.86 8.49
N LYS A 49 -59.01 -7.51 9.64
CA LYS A 49 -57.71 -7.42 10.33
C LYS A 49 -56.59 -8.07 9.53
N ARG A 50 -56.85 -9.21 8.87
CA ARG A 50 -55.89 -9.89 7.98
C ARG A 50 -55.50 -8.98 6.82
N LEU A 51 -56.47 -8.43 6.09
CA LEU A 51 -56.23 -7.50 4.97
C LEU A 51 -55.50 -6.23 5.42
N SER A 52 -55.85 -5.70 6.61
CA SER A 52 -55.14 -4.55 7.20
C SER A 52 -53.68 -4.89 7.52
N SER A 53 -53.41 -6.08 8.07
CA SER A 53 -52.05 -6.56 8.34
C SER A 53 -51.25 -6.73 7.05
N GLU A 54 -51.83 -7.33 6.02
CA GLU A 54 -51.20 -7.50 4.69
C GLU A 54 -50.85 -6.14 4.06
N HIS A 55 -51.73 -5.14 4.19
CA HIS A 55 -51.48 -3.78 3.71
C HIS A 55 -50.34 -3.08 4.47
N ILE A 56 -50.27 -3.28 5.80
CA ILE A 56 -49.16 -2.78 6.62
C ILE A 56 -47.85 -3.45 6.19
N GLU A 57 -47.85 -4.78 6.02
CA GLU A 57 -46.68 -5.53 5.58
C GLU A 57 -46.20 -5.08 4.20
N TYR A 58 -47.12 -4.87 3.26
CA TYR A 58 -46.82 -4.32 1.94
C TYR A 58 -46.19 -2.93 2.03
N LYS A 59 -46.76 -2.03 2.86
CA LYS A 59 -46.19 -0.70 3.09
C LYS A 59 -44.78 -0.76 3.69
N VAL A 60 -44.55 -1.65 4.66
CA VAL A 60 -43.23 -1.86 5.29
C VAL A 60 -42.22 -2.38 4.26
N LYS A 61 -42.59 -3.37 3.43
CA LYS A 61 -41.73 -3.87 2.35
C LYS A 61 -41.38 -2.78 1.35
N LYS A 62 -42.36 -1.93 0.99
CA LYS A 62 -42.15 -0.81 0.05
C LYS A 62 -41.22 0.26 0.63
N THR A 63 -41.40 0.65 1.90
CA THR A 63 -40.51 1.63 2.54
C THR A 63 -39.10 1.09 2.74
N LEU A 64 -38.95 -0.20 3.05
CA LEU A 64 -37.65 -0.85 3.17
C LEU A 64 -36.89 -0.85 1.83
N ARG A 65 -37.54 -1.20 0.73
CA ARG A 65 -36.94 -1.14 -0.62
C ARG A 65 -36.50 0.28 -0.98
N ALA A 66 -37.36 1.26 -0.78
CA ALA A 66 -37.02 2.66 -1.03
C ALA A 66 -35.85 3.16 -0.15
N ALA A 67 -35.76 2.70 1.10
CA ALA A 67 -34.64 3.01 1.97
C ALA A 67 -33.32 2.35 1.50
N GLN A 68 -33.37 1.09 1.04
CA GLN A 68 -32.23 0.38 0.46
C GLN A 68 -31.73 1.07 -0.82
N GLU A 69 -32.63 1.41 -1.74
CA GLU A 69 -32.30 2.14 -2.98
C GLU A 69 -31.65 3.50 -2.71
N ARG A 70 -32.15 4.24 -1.72
CA ARG A 70 -31.56 5.52 -1.30
C ARG A 70 -30.17 5.35 -0.71
N LYS A 71 -29.98 4.32 0.13
CA LYS A 71 -28.65 3.99 0.69
C LYS A 71 -27.67 3.66 -0.43
N GLU A 72 -28.08 2.82 -1.37
CA GLU A 72 -27.27 2.41 -2.52
C GLU A 72 -26.92 3.60 -3.42
N SER A 73 -27.91 4.43 -3.74
CA SER A 73 -27.71 5.65 -4.55
C SER A 73 -26.73 6.63 -3.87
N SER A 74 -26.77 6.73 -2.54
CA SER A 74 -25.85 7.55 -1.76
C SER A 74 -24.42 6.98 -1.79
N LEU A 75 -24.27 5.66 -1.61
CA LEU A 75 -22.97 4.99 -1.68
C LEU A 75 -22.33 5.12 -3.06
N LEU A 76 -23.09 4.87 -4.13
CA LEU A 76 -22.60 5.03 -5.50
C LEU A 76 -22.16 6.47 -5.79
N ARG A 77 -22.87 7.48 -5.24
CA ARG A 77 -22.44 8.88 -5.36
C ARG A 77 -21.11 9.12 -4.66
N GLN A 78 -20.90 8.55 -3.48
CA GLN A 78 -19.63 8.66 -2.75
C GLN A 78 -18.50 7.98 -3.54
N HIS A 79 -18.72 6.79 -4.08
CA HIS A 79 -17.72 6.10 -4.92
C HIS A 79 -17.36 6.89 -6.17
N ARG A 80 -18.33 7.45 -6.88
CA ARG A 80 -18.08 8.32 -8.04
C ARG A 80 -17.22 9.52 -7.67
N GLN A 81 -17.46 10.13 -6.51
CA GLN A 81 -16.64 11.25 -6.03
C GLN A 81 -15.21 10.82 -5.74
N VAL A 82 -15.02 9.65 -5.09
CA VAL A 82 -13.69 9.07 -4.85
C VAL A 82 -12.95 8.85 -6.17
N TRP A 83 -13.58 8.16 -7.12
CA TRP A 83 -12.97 7.87 -8.42
C TRP A 83 -12.66 9.11 -9.25
N THR A 84 -13.52 10.15 -9.20
CA THR A 84 -13.24 11.42 -9.89
C THR A 84 -12.00 12.09 -9.30
N SER A 85 -11.89 12.13 -7.96
CA SER A 85 -10.72 12.67 -7.28
C SER A 85 -9.46 11.86 -7.56
N GLU A 86 -9.60 10.54 -7.62
CA GLU A 86 -8.49 9.63 -7.87
C GLU A 86 -7.99 9.71 -9.31
N ALA A 87 -8.89 9.81 -10.29
CA ALA A 87 -8.53 10.02 -11.68
C ALA A 87 -7.68 11.30 -11.85
N TYR A 88 -8.10 12.39 -11.20
CA TYR A 88 -7.32 13.63 -11.19
C TYR A 88 -5.94 13.47 -10.51
N ARG A 89 -5.89 12.74 -9.39
CA ARG A 89 -4.61 12.46 -8.70
C ARG A 89 -3.66 11.64 -9.57
N LEU A 90 -4.18 10.63 -10.27
CA LEU A 90 -3.42 9.76 -11.16
C LEU A 90 -2.91 10.52 -12.38
N ASP A 91 -3.71 11.44 -12.92
CA ASP A 91 -3.31 12.31 -14.04
C ASP A 91 -2.11 13.18 -13.66
N ILE A 92 -2.16 13.86 -12.51
CA ILE A 92 -1.00 14.62 -11.97
C ILE A 92 0.21 13.71 -11.73
N ALA A 93 -0.01 12.53 -11.14
CA ALA A 93 1.08 11.60 -10.85
C ALA A 93 1.74 11.09 -12.14
N ARG A 94 0.95 10.85 -13.19
CA ARG A 94 1.41 10.49 -14.52
C ARG A 94 2.24 11.62 -15.12
N GLU A 95 1.71 12.84 -15.18
CA GLU A 95 2.44 14.00 -15.72
C GLU A 95 3.78 14.20 -15.01
N ARG A 96 3.80 14.06 -13.68
CA ARG A 96 5.03 14.14 -12.88
C ARG A 96 6.01 13.03 -13.21
N ALA A 97 5.56 11.78 -13.27
CA ALA A 97 6.44 10.65 -13.60
C ALA A 97 7.03 10.79 -15.01
N GLU A 98 6.22 11.20 -15.98
CA GLU A 98 6.69 11.48 -17.34
C GLU A 98 7.71 12.63 -17.35
N ALA A 99 7.49 13.71 -16.58
CA ALA A 99 8.46 14.78 -16.45
C ALA A 99 9.77 14.33 -15.79
N ASP A 100 9.69 13.49 -14.75
CA ASP A 100 10.86 12.93 -14.06
C ASP A 100 11.68 12.03 -15.01
N ILE A 101 11.03 11.16 -15.80
CA ILE A 101 11.67 10.33 -16.84
C ILE A 101 12.36 11.21 -17.89
N ARG A 102 11.65 12.19 -18.45
CA ARG A 102 12.23 13.15 -19.41
C ARG A 102 13.42 13.88 -18.79
N SER A 103 13.35 14.27 -17.52
CA SER A 103 14.45 14.95 -16.82
C SER A 103 15.66 14.03 -16.62
N PHE A 104 15.44 12.74 -16.39
CA PHE A 104 16.49 11.74 -16.24
C PHE A 104 17.19 11.53 -17.58
N LEU A 105 16.44 11.29 -18.66
CA LEU A 105 16.98 11.14 -20.01
C LEU A 105 17.76 12.39 -20.46
N ASN A 106 17.25 13.59 -20.15
CA ASN A 106 17.95 14.85 -20.42
C ASN A 106 19.19 15.09 -19.55
N ARG A 107 19.24 14.59 -18.31
CA ARG A 107 20.45 14.64 -17.47
C ARG A 107 21.50 13.68 -17.99
N SER A 108 21.10 12.46 -18.33
CA SER A 108 21.96 11.47 -18.96
C SER A 108 22.55 12.01 -20.28
N ARG A 109 21.80 12.82 -21.05
CA ARG A 109 22.30 13.53 -22.23
C ARG A 109 23.48 14.47 -21.96
N LEU A 110 23.57 15.08 -20.77
CA LEU A 110 24.66 15.99 -20.38
C LEU A 110 25.87 15.24 -19.82
N GLU A 111 25.68 14.05 -19.26
CA GLU A 111 26.73 13.21 -18.66
C GLU A 111 27.39 12.23 -19.66
N VAL A 112 26.85 12.11 -20.89
CA VAL A 112 27.36 11.27 -22.00
C VAL A 112 28.79 11.62 -22.47
N GLN A 113 29.43 12.66 -21.94
CA GLN A 113 30.80 12.98 -22.33
C GLN A 113 31.85 12.01 -21.76
N GLU A 114 31.51 11.15 -20.79
CA GLU A 114 32.50 10.22 -20.21
C GLU A 114 32.14 8.72 -20.18
N ASN A 115 30.87 8.28 -20.29
CA ASN A 115 30.56 6.83 -20.30
C ASN A 115 29.28 6.43 -21.09
N GLY A 116 29.45 5.76 -22.24
CA GLY A 116 28.55 4.71 -22.77
C GLY A 116 27.23 5.09 -23.47
N ASN A 117 27.00 4.53 -24.67
CA ASN A 117 25.86 4.73 -25.59
C ASN A 117 24.44 4.42 -25.08
N VAL A 118 24.27 3.79 -23.92
CA VAL A 118 22.98 3.23 -23.45
C VAL A 118 21.87 4.27 -23.29
N PRO A 119 22.11 5.49 -22.74
CA PRO A 119 21.06 6.50 -22.63
C PRO A 119 20.60 7.05 -23.98
N SER A 120 21.44 6.97 -25.02
CA SER A 120 21.08 7.44 -26.37
C SER A 120 20.20 6.43 -27.10
N GLU A 121 20.48 5.14 -26.98
CA GLU A 121 19.67 4.05 -27.55
C GLU A 121 18.25 4.02 -26.96
N LEU A 122 18.10 4.28 -25.64
CA LEU A 122 16.79 4.36 -24.99
C LEU A 122 15.94 5.55 -25.49
N LEU A 123 16.58 6.68 -25.78
CA LEU A 123 15.90 7.87 -26.30
C LEU A 123 15.45 7.67 -27.76
N GLU A 124 16.28 7.02 -28.57
CA GLU A 124 15.90 6.63 -29.93
C GLU A 124 14.72 5.66 -29.92
N TYR A 125 14.70 4.72 -28.96
CA TYR A 125 13.58 3.79 -28.77
C TYR A 125 12.30 4.50 -28.29
N GLU A 126 12.39 5.47 -27.38
CA GLU A 126 11.24 6.29 -26.93
C GLU A 126 10.60 7.03 -28.11
N LEU A 127 11.42 7.71 -28.92
CA LEU A 127 10.94 8.41 -30.11
C LEU A 127 10.27 7.47 -31.11
N HIS A 128 10.82 6.26 -31.29
CA HIS A 128 10.23 5.25 -32.15
C HIS A 128 8.86 4.80 -31.63
N LEU A 129 8.73 4.53 -30.32
CA LEU A 129 7.46 4.16 -29.70
C LEU A 129 6.41 5.27 -29.77
N GLU A 130 6.81 6.54 -29.66
CA GLU A 130 5.91 7.68 -29.86
C GLU A 130 5.35 7.69 -31.29
N GLN A 131 6.22 7.54 -32.30
CA GLN A 131 5.81 7.48 -33.71
C GLN A 131 4.89 6.29 -34.00
N GLU A 132 5.20 5.10 -33.47
CA GLU A 132 4.34 3.93 -33.62
C GLU A 132 2.98 4.12 -32.95
N ARG A 133 2.94 4.76 -31.77
CA ARG A 133 1.70 5.04 -31.06
C ARG A 133 0.83 6.05 -31.80
N GLU A 134 1.43 7.11 -32.35
CA GLU A 134 0.73 8.08 -33.19
C GLU A 134 0.17 7.41 -34.45
N ALA A 135 0.98 6.62 -35.16
CA ALA A 135 0.55 5.87 -36.33
C ALA A 135 -0.59 4.89 -36.00
N PHE A 136 -0.51 4.20 -34.86
CA PHE A 136 -1.55 3.29 -34.39
C PHE A 136 -2.83 4.04 -34.05
N GLN A 137 -2.74 5.19 -33.38
CA GLN A 137 -3.88 6.03 -33.05
C GLN A 137 -4.58 6.53 -34.32
N LEU A 138 -3.83 7.04 -35.29
CA LEU A 138 -4.35 7.47 -36.60
C LEU A 138 -5.04 6.31 -37.34
N ALA A 139 -4.47 5.10 -37.27
CA ALA A 139 -5.03 3.94 -37.98
C ALA A 139 -6.29 3.35 -37.32
N THR A 140 -6.45 3.49 -35.99
CA THR A 140 -7.49 2.78 -35.22
C THR A 140 -8.56 3.67 -34.62
N VAL A 141 -8.21 4.90 -34.23
CA VAL A 141 -9.10 5.81 -33.50
C VAL A 141 -9.74 6.83 -34.44
N ASP A 142 -8.98 7.39 -35.39
CA ASP A 142 -9.51 8.39 -36.34
C ASP A 142 -10.68 7.87 -37.19
N PRO A 143 -10.67 6.63 -37.72
CA PRO A 143 -11.81 6.10 -38.49
C PRO A 143 -13.11 6.06 -37.67
N VAL A 144 -13.00 5.90 -36.35
CA VAL A 144 -14.13 5.83 -35.42
C VAL A 144 -14.68 7.24 -35.17
N TYR A 145 -13.80 8.22 -35.04
CA TYR A 145 -14.19 9.63 -34.96
C TYR A 145 -14.84 10.10 -36.26
N GLN A 146 -14.27 9.74 -37.41
CA GLN A 146 -14.85 10.03 -38.73
C GLN A 146 -16.24 9.40 -38.87
N LEU A 147 -16.41 8.12 -38.52
CA LEU A 147 -17.72 7.46 -38.52
C LEU A 147 -18.72 8.19 -37.60
N ARG A 148 -18.28 8.61 -36.42
CA ARG A 148 -19.13 9.37 -35.48
C ARG A 148 -19.56 10.71 -36.06
N GLU A 149 -18.66 11.45 -36.68
CA GLU A 149 -18.97 12.74 -37.32
C GLU A 149 -19.90 12.57 -38.51
N ASP A 150 -19.68 11.56 -39.35
CA ASP A 150 -20.56 11.20 -40.46
C ASP A 150 -21.99 10.88 -39.99
N LEU A 151 -22.11 10.11 -38.90
CA LEU A 151 -23.40 9.79 -38.29
C LEU A 151 -24.10 11.06 -37.75
N LEU A 152 -23.36 11.92 -37.05
CA LEU A 152 -23.89 13.19 -36.54
C LEU A 152 -24.35 14.12 -37.67
N TYR A 153 -23.56 14.21 -38.74
CA TYR A 153 -23.91 14.99 -39.93
C TYR A 153 -25.20 14.46 -40.58
N ARG A 154 -25.33 13.14 -40.76
CA ARG A 154 -26.55 12.51 -41.31
C ARG A 154 -27.78 12.73 -40.44
N MET A 155 -27.61 12.72 -39.11
CA MET A 155 -28.70 12.99 -38.17
C MET A 155 -29.16 14.46 -38.16
N THR A 156 -28.24 15.40 -38.42
CA THR A 156 -28.51 16.85 -38.38
C THR A 156 -28.95 17.44 -39.72
N SER A 157 -28.55 16.82 -40.84
CA SER A 157 -28.80 17.34 -42.20
C SER A 157 -30.22 17.10 -42.73
N GLY A 158 -31.11 16.44 -41.98
CA GLY A 158 -32.50 16.18 -42.36
C GLY A 158 -32.64 15.11 -43.48
N PRO A 159 -33.86 14.59 -43.70
CA PRO A 159 -34.05 13.41 -44.56
C PRO A 159 -33.86 13.74 -46.05
N LEU A 160 -32.90 13.07 -46.69
CA LEU A 160 -32.81 12.98 -48.16
C LEU A 160 -33.90 12.01 -48.68
N ALA A 161 -34.50 12.37 -49.80
CA ALA A 161 -35.66 11.71 -50.39
C ALA A 161 -35.30 10.36 -51.07
N GLY A 162 -36.13 9.34 -50.81
CA GLY A 162 -36.18 8.07 -51.55
C GLY A 162 -35.06 7.06 -51.23
N ASN A 163 -35.44 5.84 -50.77
CA ASN A 163 -34.56 4.71 -50.40
C ASN A 163 -33.81 4.78 -49.05
N GLN A 164 -34.41 5.43 -48.03
CA GLN A 164 -33.82 5.54 -46.69
C GLN A 164 -33.53 4.18 -46.02
N ASP A 165 -34.39 3.19 -46.19
CA ASP A 165 -34.22 1.90 -45.50
C ASP A 165 -32.95 1.16 -45.95
N ALA A 166 -32.61 1.21 -47.25
CA ALA A 166 -31.40 0.59 -47.76
C ALA A 166 -30.12 1.34 -47.35
N GLU A 167 -30.18 2.67 -47.24
CA GLU A 167 -29.05 3.49 -46.78
C GLU A 167 -28.81 3.32 -45.27
N TRP A 168 -29.87 3.24 -44.45
CA TRP A 168 -29.75 2.96 -43.02
C TRP A 168 -29.24 1.56 -42.73
N GLU A 169 -29.63 0.58 -43.53
CA GLU A 169 -29.13 -0.78 -43.42
C GLU A 169 -27.63 -0.86 -43.75
N GLN A 170 -27.15 -0.13 -44.76
CA GLN A 170 -25.71 0.00 -45.05
C GLN A 170 -24.95 0.70 -43.91
N VAL A 171 -25.52 1.76 -43.33
CA VAL A 171 -24.91 2.47 -42.19
C VAL A 171 -24.82 1.57 -40.96
N LEU A 172 -25.87 0.78 -40.67
CA LEU A 172 -25.86 -0.19 -39.58
C LEU A 172 -24.81 -1.28 -39.81
N GLN A 173 -24.68 -1.79 -41.03
CA GLN A 173 -23.63 -2.76 -41.38
C GLN A 173 -22.23 -2.17 -41.20
N GLN A 174 -22.00 -0.91 -41.58
CA GLN A 174 -20.73 -0.22 -41.36
C GLN A 174 -20.42 -0.07 -39.87
N VAL A 175 -21.41 0.28 -39.05
CA VAL A 175 -21.25 0.40 -37.59
C VAL A 175 -20.94 -0.96 -36.95
N VAL A 176 -21.61 -2.02 -37.38
CA VAL A 176 -21.34 -3.39 -36.91
C VAL A 176 -19.93 -3.83 -37.30
N PHE A 177 -19.53 -3.60 -38.55
CA PHE A 177 -18.19 -3.92 -39.04
C PHE A 177 -17.09 -3.20 -38.25
N VAL A 178 -17.25 -1.89 -37.99
CA VAL A 178 -16.28 -1.12 -37.20
C VAL A 178 -16.24 -1.61 -35.75
N LYS A 179 -17.38 -1.97 -35.15
CA LYS A 179 -17.42 -2.58 -33.81
C LYS A 179 -16.69 -3.92 -33.76
N GLU A 180 -16.90 -4.79 -34.74
CA GLU A 180 -16.20 -6.08 -34.84
C GLU A 180 -14.70 -5.89 -35.05
N GLN A 181 -14.30 -4.94 -35.89
CA GLN A 181 -12.90 -4.57 -36.09
C GLN A 181 -12.26 -4.06 -34.79
N GLN A 182 -12.94 -3.18 -34.05
CA GLN A 182 -12.47 -2.68 -32.76
C GLN A 182 -12.35 -3.79 -31.73
N GLN A 183 -13.34 -4.69 -31.66
CA GLN A 183 -13.28 -5.83 -30.76
C GLN A 183 -12.10 -6.74 -31.09
N GLY A 184 -11.89 -7.07 -32.37
CA GLY A 184 -10.76 -7.88 -32.81
C GLY A 184 -9.39 -7.20 -32.62
N LEU A 185 -9.34 -5.86 -32.58
CA LEU A 185 -8.14 -5.12 -32.19
C LEU A 185 -7.91 -5.19 -30.68
N MET A 186 -8.95 -4.97 -29.87
CA MET A 186 -8.89 -5.09 -28.41
C MET A 186 -8.43 -6.49 -27.99
N ASP A 187 -9.03 -7.54 -28.56
CA ASP A 187 -8.65 -8.92 -28.27
C ASP A 187 -7.19 -9.24 -28.63
N ARG A 188 -6.64 -8.58 -29.66
CA ARG A 188 -5.22 -8.71 -30.05
C ARG A 188 -4.32 -7.97 -29.07
N LEU A 189 -4.64 -6.72 -28.75
CA LEU A 189 -3.92 -5.93 -27.77
C LEU A 189 -3.90 -6.60 -26.39
N GLU A 190 -5.01 -7.18 -25.96
CA GLU A 190 -5.08 -7.92 -24.69
C GLU A 190 -4.12 -9.12 -24.69
N LYS A 191 -4.03 -9.85 -25.81
CA LYS A 191 -3.08 -10.97 -25.96
C LYS A 191 -1.64 -10.50 -25.97
N GLU A 192 -1.33 -9.43 -26.69
CA GLU A 192 0.02 -8.83 -26.73
C GLU A 192 0.42 -8.33 -25.33
N CYS A 193 -0.46 -7.59 -24.65
CA CYS A 193 -0.27 -7.17 -23.26
C CYS A 193 0.00 -8.36 -22.34
N PHE A 194 -0.77 -9.44 -22.46
CA PHE A 194 -0.57 -10.66 -21.67
C PHE A 194 0.79 -11.32 -21.97
N SER A 195 1.18 -11.44 -23.24
CA SER A 195 2.48 -11.98 -23.65
C SER A 195 3.64 -11.15 -23.09
N LEU A 196 3.55 -9.83 -23.24
CA LEU A 196 4.56 -8.89 -22.73
C LEU A 196 4.67 -8.96 -21.20
N GLN A 197 3.54 -9.02 -20.49
CA GLN A 197 3.54 -9.22 -19.05
C GLN A 197 4.23 -10.53 -18.66
N GLN A 198 3.96 -11.62 -19.40
CA GLN A 198 4.59 -12.91 -19.15
C GLN A 198 6.11 -12.86 -19.41
N GLU A 199 6.56 -12.21 -20.49
CA GLU A 199 7.97 -12.02 -20.82
C GLU A 199 8.69 -11.18 -19.75
N LEU A 200 8.06 -10.09 -19.29
CA LEU A 200 8.59 -9.24 -18.22
C LEU A 200 8.68 -10.01 -16.90
N SER A 201 7.64 -10.75 -16.52
CA SER A 201 7.69 -11.60 -15.32
C SER A 201 8.75 -12.71 -15.44
N ALA A 202 8.90 -13.32 -16.62
CA ALA A 202 9.90 -14.36 -16.88
C ALA A 202 11.34 -13.83 -16.83
N SER A 203 11.55 -12.54 -17.13
CA SER A 203 12.87 -11.89 -17.02
C SER A 203 13.40 -11.87 -15.57
N GLY A 204 12.51 -11.99 -14.57
CA GLY A 204 12.87 -12.00 -13.15
C GLY A 204 13.51 -10.70 -12.65
N LEU A 205 13.49 -9.63 -13.47
CA LEU A 205 14.17 -8.37 -13.19
C LEU A 205 13.66 -7.72 -11.91
N GLU A 206 12.36 -7.82 -11.63
CA GLU A 206 11.72 -7.23 -10.44
C GLU A 206 12.25 -7.86 -9.14
N ALA A 207 12.31 -9.20 -9.09
CA ALA A 207 12.87 -9.91 -7.94
C ALA A 207 14.39 -9.67 -7.78
N SER A 208 15.10 -9.52 -8.91
CA SER A 208 16.53 -9.21 -8.90
C SER A 208 16.81 -7.81 -8.37
N LEU A 209 16.01 -6.80 -8.72
CA LEU A 209 16.21 -5.42 -8.29
C LEU A 209 15.88 -5.24 -6.81
N ASP A 210 14.81 -5.86 -6.33
CA ASP A 210 14.40 -5.79 -4.91
C ASP A 210 15.38 -6.52 -3.99
N SER A 211 15.90 -7.70 -4.40
CA SER A 211 16.88 -8.46 -3.60
C SER A 211 18.28 -7.85 -3.66
N ALA A 212 18.76 -7.46 -4.85
CA ALA A 212 20.15 -7.04 -5.03
C ALA A 212 20.49 -5.77 -4.23
N ALA A 213 19.57 -4.79 -4.17
CA ALA A 213 19.78 -3.55 -3.42
C ALA A 213 19.87 -3.80 -1.91
N VAL A 214 19.06 -4.73 -1.39
CA VAL A 214 19.07 -5.11 0.03
C VAL A 214 20.31 -5.95 0.35
N ASP A 215 20.65 -6.91 -0.50
CA ASP A 215 21.82 -7.78 -0.34
C ASP A 215 23.13 -6.98 -0.37
N GLU A 216 23.23 -5.97 -1.23
CA GLU A 216 24.38 -5.07 -1.28
C GLU A 216 24.53 -4.23 0.00
N CYS A 217 23.42 -3.72 0.55
CA CYS A 217 23.42 -3.00 1.82
C CYS A 217 23.77 -3.92 3.01
N VAL A 218 23.26 -5.17 3.01
CA VAL A 218 23.58 -6.19 4.02
C VAL A 218 25.04 -6.64 3.92
N ALA A 219 25.61 -6.73 2.72
CA ALA A 219 27.02 -7.02 2.53
C ALA A 219 27.91 -5.86 3.03
N ALA A 220 27.47 -4.62 2.85
CA ALA A 220 28.17 -3.43 3.33
C ALA A 220 28.11 -3.28 4.87
N LEU A 221 27.04 -3.76 5.50
CA LEU A 221 26.85 -3.78 6.96
C LEU A 221 28.02 -4.45 7.71
N VAL A 222 28.68 -5.45 7.13
CA VAL A 222 29.75 -6.22 7.80
C VAL A 222 31.14 -5.57 7.66
N ARG A 223 31.29 -4.56 6.79
CA ARG A 223 32.61 -4.05 6.41
C ARG A 223 33.06 -2.89 7.29
N VAL A 224 34.23 -3.05 7.90
CA VAL A 224 34.98 -1.93 8.51
C VAL A 224 35.55 -1.07 7.38
N PRO A 225 35.42 0.27 7.45
CA PRO A 225 35.98 1.16 6.44
C PRO A 225 37.48 0.95 6.26
N GLN A 226 37.93 0.88 5.00
CA GLN A 226 39.34 0.67 4.68
C GLN A 226 40.21 1.81 5.20
N GLU A 227 39.68 3.01 5.24
CA GLU A 227 40.31 4.23 5.75
C GLU A 227 40.74 4.08 7.21
N VAL A 228 39.97 3.34 8.02
CA VAL A 228 40.29 3.06 9.42
C VAL A 228 41.27 1.89 9.54
N LEU A 229 41.16 0.90 8.66
CA LEU A 229 42.05 -0.27 8.63
C LEU A 229 43.47 0.08 8.18
N THR A 230 43.63 0.95 7.17
CA THR A 230 44.93 1.38 6.64
C THR A 230 45.49 2.60 7.35
N ALA A 231 44.76 3.19 8.31
CA ALA A 231 45.27 4.32 9.06
C ALA A 231 46.53 3.96 9.87
N ASP A 232 47.62 4.68 9.61
CA ASP A 232 48.82 4.72 10.44
C ASP A 232 48.51 5.41 11.76
N CYS A 233 48.10 4.64 12.77
CA CYS A 233 47.81 5.13 14.12
C CYS A 233 48.92 4.66 15.08
N PRO A 234 49.57 5.57 15.82
CA PRO A 234 50.61 5.22 16.79
C PRO A 234 50.06 4.50 18.04
N TYR A 235 48.74 4.57 18.28
CA TYR A 235 48.08 3.91 19.41
C TYR A 235 47.23 2.74 18.91
N THR A 236 47.74 1.51 19.07
CA THR A 236 47.07 0.28 18.62
C THR A 236 45.74 0.03 19.34
N ASP A 237 45.67 0.33 20.63
CA ASP A 237 44.45 0.12 21.44
C ASP A 237 43.29 1.00 20.98
N LEU A 238 43.60 2.24 20.56
CA LEU A 238 42.62 3.14 19.98
C LEU A 238 42.09 2.61 18.65
N LYS A 239 42.98 2.12 17.77
CA LYS A 239 42.60 1.52 16.49
C LYS A 239 41.72 0.29 16.69
N LEU A 240 42.06 -0.58 17.63
CA LEU A 240 41.24 -1.74 18.00
C LEU A 240 39.87 -1.30 18.56
N SER A 241 39.83 -0.27 19.40
CA SER A 241 38.57 0.28 19.92
C SER A 241 37.66 0.86 18.83
N LEU A 242 38.22 1.42 17.76
CA LEU A 242 37.42 1.90 16.62
C LEU A 242 36.87 0.72 15.80
N ILE A 243 37.71 -0.29 15.54
CA ILE A 243 37.28 -1.53 14.84
C ILE A 243 36.15 -2.23 15.60
N THR A 244 36.28 -2.37 16.93
CA THR A 244 35.22 -2.95 17.75
C THR A 244 33.95 -2.10 17.75
N ALA A 245 34.05 -0.77 17.70
CA ALA A 245 32.89 0.10 17.57
C ALA A 245 32.12 -0.14 16.26
N PHE A 246 32.82 -0.27 15.12
CA PHE A 246 32.20 -0.61 13.84
C PHE A 246 31.53 -1.99 13.87
N HIS A 247 32.20 -3.01 14.40
CA HIS A 247 31.57 -4.33 14.55
C HIS A 247 30.33 -4.26 15.45
N SER A 248 30.40 -3.55 16.58
CA SER A 248 29.25 -3.42 17.48
C SER A 248 28.05 -2.71 16.84
N LEU A 249 28.30 -1.72 15.98
CA LEU A 249 27.26 -1.03 15.22
C LEU A 249 26.62 -1.98 14.20
N SER A 250 27.47 -2.71 13.49
CA SER A 250 27.08 -3.70 12.49
C SER A 250 26.20 -4.78 13.13
N ASP A 251 26.67 -5.41 14.21
CA ASP A 251 25.94 -6.44 14.96
C ASP A 251 24.56 -5.96 15.43
N LYS A 252 24.50 -4.73 15.96
CA LYS A 252 23.25 -4.11 16.41
C LYS A 252 22.23 -4.00 15.28
N TYR A 253 22.66 -3.57 14.09
CA TYR A 253 21.76 -3.41 12.95
C TYR A 253 21.43 -4.74 12.27
N THR A 254 22.39 -5.66 12.16
CA THR A 254 22.15 -7.03 11.69
C THR A 254 21.11 -7.74 12.54
N GLN A 255 21.25 -7.74 13.87
CA GLN A 255 20.24 -8.33 14.77
C GLN A 255 18.86 -7.70 14.60
N ARG A 256 18.79 -6.39 14.41
CA ARG A 256 17.51 -5.69 14.17
C ARG A 256 16.90 -6.08 12.83
N LEU A 257 17.71 -6.18 11.78
CA LEU A 257 17.27 -6.60 10.45
C LEU A 257 16.81 -8.06 10.49
N GLU A 258 17.55 -8.97 11.12
CA GLU A 258 17.13 -10.35 11.32
C GLU A 258 15.77 -10.44 12.02
N THR A 259 15.49 -9.61 13.04
CA THR A 259 14.16 -9.60 13.68
C THR A 259 13.04 -9.16 12.74
N VAL A 260 13.31 -8.28 11.77
CA VAL A 260 12.34 -7.83 10.77
C VAL A 260 12.20 -8.87 9.67
N HIS A 261 13.31 -9.40 9.17
CA HIS A 261 13.34 -10.43 8.14
C HIS A 261 12.66 -11.73 8.62
N ASN A 262 12.92 -12.18 9.85
CA ASN A 262 12.22 -13.32 10.45
C ASN A 262 10.70 -13.12 10.55
N ARG A 263 10.23 -11.87 10.64
CA ARG A 263 8.80 -11.55 10.61
C ARG A 263 8.24 -11.55 9.19
N LEU A 264 9.05 -11.13 8.21
CA LEU A 264 8.70 -11.14 6.79
C LEU A 264 8.73 -12.55 6.19
N LEU A 265 9.63 -13.44 6.62
CA LEU A 265 9.75 -14.82 6.10
C LEU A 265 8.45 -15.64 6.21
N GLY A 266 7.58 -15.32 7.18
CA GLY A 266 6.28 -15.96 7.33
C GLY A 266 5.16 -15.34 6.48
N MET A 267 5.45 -14.28 5.73
CA MET A 267 4.48 -13.51 4.96
C MET A 267 4.95 -13.39 3.51
N ASP A 268 4.21 -14.04 2.63
CA ASP A 268 4.38 -13.82 1.18
C ASP A 268 4.02 -12.37 0.80
N ARG A 269 4.58 -11.87 -0.32
CA ARG A 269 4.23 -10.59 -0.96
C ARG A 269 2.71 -10.44 -1.11
N ASN A 270 2.03 -11.55 -1.43
CA ASN A 270 0.58 -11.58 -1.59
C ASN A 270 -0.19 -11.96 -0.32
N CYS A 271 0.49 -12.13 0.82
CA CYS A 271 -0.10 -12.55 2.10
C CYS A 271 -0.95 -13.83 2.02
N GLY A 272 -0.58 -14.77 1.15
CA GLY A 272 -1.27 -16.06 0.97
C GLY A 272 -2.51 -16.00 0.07
N TRP A 273 -2.76 -14.86 -0.58
CA TRP A 273 -3.79 -14.74 -1.62
C TRP A 273 -3.21 -15.05 -3.00
N CYS A 274 -4.07 -15.39 -3.96
CA CYS A 274 -3.64 -15.45 -5.36
C CYS A 274 -3.29 -14.05 -5.87
N GLU A 275 -2.38 -13.99 -6.85
CA GLU A 275 -1.90 -12.73 -7.44
C GLU A 275 -3.07 -11.87 -7.94
N GLU A 276 -4.03 -12.45 -8.68
CA GLU A 276 -5.15 -11.71 -9.24
C GLU A 276 -6.01 -11.03 -8.17
N ASP A 277 -6.38 -11.74 -7.11
CA ASP A 277 -7.22 -11.19 -6.04
C ASP A 277 -6.43 -10.21 -5.18
N HIS A 278 -5.13 -10.45 -4.97
CA HIS A 278 -4.24 -9.52 -4.31
C HIS A 278 -4.12 -8.21 -5.10
N GLN A 279 -3.93 -8.27 -6.41
CA GLN A 279 -3.85 -7.10 -7.29
C GLN A 279 -5.18 -6.33 -7.33
N ARG A 280 -6.32 -7.02 -7.46
CA ARG A 280 -7.65 -6.39 -7.35
C ARG A 280 -7.83 -5.71 -5.99
N PHE A 281 -7.38 -6.35 -4.92
CA PHE A 281 -7.40 -5.77 -3.58
C PHE A 281 -6.53 -4.52 -3.49
N LEU A 282 -5.28 -4.55 -3.95
CA LEU A 282 -4.36 -3.42 -3.94
C LEU A 282 -4.90 -2.26 -4.76
N HIS A 283 -5.27 -2.53 -6.02
CA HIS A 283 -5.83 -1.54 -6.93
C HIS A 283 -7.04 -0.85 -6.31
N THR A 284 -7.97 -1.61 -5.73
CA THR A 284 -9.15 -1.06 -5.07
C THR A 284 -8.77 -0.29 -3.80
N ALA A 285 -7.94 -0.85 -2.92
CA ALA A 285 -7.61 -0.24 -1.64
C ALA A 285 -6.83 1.09 -1.80
N CYS A 286 -5.95 1.18 -2.80
CA CYS A 286 -5.14 2.37 -3.07
C CYS A 286 -5.97 3.57 -3.57
N GLN A 287 -7.13 3.33 -4.20
CA GLN A 287 -8.03 4.40 -4.67
C GLN A 287 -8.71 5.15 -3.51
N TYR A 288 -8.82 4.53 -2.33
CA TYR A 288 -9.52 5.13 -1.19
C TYR A 288 -8.51 5.74 -0.22
N CYS A 289 -8.44 7.07 -0.24
CA CYS A 289 -7.52 7.84 0.59
C CYS A 289 -7.92 7.83 2.09
N PRO A 290 -6.96 7.69 3.05
CA PRO A 290 -7.28 7.66 4.48
C PRO A 290 -7.99 8.90 5.04
N GLN A 291 -7.84 10.05 4.37
CA GLN A 291 -8.44 11.34 4.73
C GLN A 291 -9.94 11.41 4.39
N LEU A 292 -10.48 10.44 3.64
CA LEU A 292 -11.91 10.38 3.29
C LEU A 292 -12.77 10.09 4.53
N ARG A 293 -13.90 10.79 4.64
CA ARG A 293 -14.92 10.45 5.65
C ARG A 293 -15.46 9.06 5.36
N ASN A 294 -15.52 8.20 6.39
CA ASN A 294 -15.91 6.80 6.24
C ASN A 294 -15.06 6.00 5.22
N HIS A 295 -13.76 6.34 5.10
CA HIS A 295 -12.80 5.64 4.25
C HIS A 295 -12.89 4.10 4.36
N ARG A 296 -12.88 3.57 5.59
CA ARG A 296 -12.93 2.11 5.83
C ARG A 296 -14.23 1.50 5.31
N GLY A 297 -15.37 2.14 5.56
CA GLY A 297 -16.67 1.64 5.13
C GLY A 297 -16.80 1.63 3.60
N LEU A 298 -16.37 2.70 2.93
CA LEU A 298 -16.40 2.80 1.48
C LEU A 298 -15.43 1.82 0.81
N CYS A 299 -14.20 1.73 1.29
CA CYS A 299 -13.22 0.79 0.78
C CYS A 299 -13.71 -0.66 0.93
N MET A 300 -14.27 -1.03 2.09
CA MET A 300 -14.82 -2.37 2.31
C MET A 300 -16.06 -2.65 1.44
N ASP A 301 -16.94 -1.67 1.24
CA ASP A 301 -18.09 -1.80 0.34
C ASP A 301 -17.63 -2.07 -1.10
N MET A 302 -16.62 -1.35 -1.58
CA MET A 302 -16.09 -1.55 -2.93
C MET A 302 -15.35 -2.89 -3.07
N LEU A 303 -14.53 -3.25 -2.08
CA LEU A 303 -13.85 -4.55 -2.07
C LEU A 303 -14.86 -5.70 -2.13
N HIS A 304 -16.00 -5.60 -1.46
CA HIS A 304 -17.07 -6.59 -1.58
C HIS A 304 -17.74 -6.66 -2.95
N ARG A 305 -17.79 -5.55 -3.69
CA ARG A 305 -18.31 -5.52 -5.06
C ARG A 305 -17.32 -6.12 -6.06
N VAL A 306 -16.02 -5.87 -5.87
CA VAL A 306 -14.95 -6.36 -6.75
C VAL A 306 -14.59 -7.82 -6.47
N LEU A 307 -14.66 -8.24 -5.20
CA LEU A 307 -14.32 -9.58 -4.73
C LEU A 307 -15.53 -10.22 -4.00
N PRO A 308 -16.61 -10.55 -4.74
CA PRO A 308 -17.84 -11.06 -4.14
C PRO A 308 -17.68 -12.47 -3.55
N HIS A 309 -16.65 -13.22 -3.97
CA HIS A 309 -16.35 -14.57 -3.49
C HIS A 309 -15.63 -14.60 -2.14
N ILE A 310 -15.18 -13.46 -1.63
CA ILE A 310 -14.39 -13.38 -0.39
C ILE A 310 -15.22 -12.83 0.76
N SER A 311 -15.12 -13.47 1.93
CA SER A 311 -15.86 -13.05 3.11
C SER A 311 -15.32 -11.74 3.71
N THR A 312 -16.17 -11.01 4.44
CA THR A 312 -15.76 -9.77 5.13
C THR A 312 -14.65 -10.01 6.16
N ALA A 313 -14.67 -11.19 6.81
CA ALA A 313 -13.66 -11.58 7.79
C ALA A 313 -12.30 -11.80 7.13
N GLU A 314 -12.27 -12.49 5.99
CA GLU A 314 -11.05 -12.73 5.21
C GLU A 314 -10.48 -11.43 4.64
N LEU A 315 -11.30 -10.56 4.04
CA LEU A 315 -10.87 -9.24 3.56
C LEU A 315 -10.26 -8.39 4.69
N SER A 316 -10.88 -8.43 5.88
CA SER A 316 -10.38 -7.70 7.06
C SER A 316 -9.11 -8.31 7.64
N ALA A 317 -8.94 -9.63 7.55
CA ALA A 317 -7.70 -10.31 7.93
C ALA A 317 -6.58 -9.99 6.95
N HIS A 318 -6.83 -10.11 5.65
CA HIS A 318 -5.90 -9.80 4.58
C HIS A 318 -5.41 -8.35 4.65
N ARG A 319 -6.32 -7.38 4.81
CA ARG A 319 -5.94 -5.98 4.98
C ARG A 319 -4.99 -5.76 6.15
N ARG A 320 -5.21 -6.44 7.28
CA ARG A 320 -4.32 -6.35 8.43
C ARG A 320 -2.97 -6.98 8.11
N SER A 321 -2.94 -8.15 7.49
CA SER A 321 -1.70 -8.80 7.05
C SER A 321 -0.92 -7.89 6.09
N TRP A 322 -1.58 -7.29 5.12
CA TRP A 322 -0.96 -6.35 4.19
C TRP A 322 -0.42 -5.09 4.87
N ASP A 323 -1.18 -4.50 5.79
CA ASP A 323 -0.70 -3.34 6.56
C ASP A 323 0.52 -3.72 7.42
N TRP A 324 0.56 -4.92 7.99
CA TRP A 324 1.72 -5.45 8.70
C TRP A 324 2.92 -5.70 7.78
N TYR A 325 2.68 -6.25 6.59
CA TYR A 325 3.72 -6.50 5.59
C TYR A 325 4.39 -5.20 5.15
N LYS A 326 3.59 -4.21 4.72
CA LYS A 326 4.09 -2.86 4.37
C LYS A 326 4.85 -2.21 5.52
N PHE A 327 4.32 -2.30 6.74
CA PHE A 327 5.00 -1.74 7.91
C PHE A 327 6.37 -2.39 8.14
N SER A 328 6.48 -3.69 7.89
CA SER A 328 7.71 -4.44 8.09
C SER A 328 8.74 -4.12 7.01
N GLN A 329 8.32 -4.02 5.74
CA GLN A 329 9.18 -3.52 4.65
C GLN A 329 9.66 -2.09 4.90
N GLU A 330 8.75 -1.18 5.27
CA GLU A 330 9.10 0.21 5.57
C GLU A 330 10.11 0.29 6.72
N ARG A 331 9.94 -0.56 7.73
CA ARG A 331 10.86 -0.65 8.86
C ARG A 331 12.23 -1.19 8.45
N GLU A 332 12.31 -2.15 7.55
CA GLU A 332 13.57 -2.64 6.98
C GLU A 332 14.32 -1.52 6.26
N ARG A 333 13.62 -0.80 5.36
CA ARG A 333 14.17 0.37 4.67
C ARG A 333 14.72 1.41 5.64
N LEU A 334 13.92 1.82 6.63
CA LEU A 334 14.32 2.80 7.63
C LEU A 334 15.51 2.34 8.48
N LEU A 335 15.63 1.03 8.75
CA LEU A 335 16.78 0.48 9.48
C LEU A 335 18.06 0.59 8.66
N LEU A 336 18.00 0.29 7.35
CA LEU A 336 19.13 0.45 6.43
C LEU A 336 19.54 1.93 6.30
N GLU A 337 18.58 2.83 6.16
CA GLU A 337 18.86 4.28 6.15
C GLU A 337 19.50 4.76 7.47
N CYS A 338 18.99 4.30 8.61
CA CYS A 338 19.58 4.63 9.91
C CYS A 338 20.98 4.05 10.07
N TRP A 339 21.22 2.82 9.61
CA TRP A 339 22.55 2.22 9.60
C TRP A 339 23.52 3.06 8.78
N ASN A 340 23.17 3.41 7.54
CA ASN A 340 24.04 4.18 6.67
C ASN A 340 24.40 5.54 7.30
N ARG A 341 23.41 6.21 7.91
CA ARG A 341 23.63 7.47 8.63
C ARG A 341 24.53 7.30 9.85
N ASP A 342 24.31 6.28 10.67
CA ASP A 342 25.11 6.05 11.87
C ASP A 342 26.54 5.60 11.50
N TRP A 343 26.70 4.81 10.43
CA TRP A 343 27.98 4.34 9.90
C TRP A 343 28.81 5.51 9.36
N THR A 344 28.20 6.38 8.55
CA THR A 344 28.85 7.60 8.04
C THR A 344 29.27 8.54 9.18
N ALA A 345 28.41 8.72 10.18
CA ALA A 345 28.74 9.53 11.36
C ALA A 345 29.90 8.93 12.18
N LEU A 346 29.91 7.61 12.38
CA LEU A 346 31.00 6.93 13.08
C LEU A 346 32.32 7.02 12.29
N LEU A 347 32.28 6.90 10.97
CA LEU A 347 33.44 7.06 10.10
C LEU A 347 34.04 8.47 10.23
N LEU A 348 33.23 9.51 10.08
CA LEU A 348 33.71 10.89 10.25
C LEU A 348 34.36 11.08 11.62
N ARG A 349 33.72 10.59 12.69
CA ARG A 349 34.26 10.69 14.04
C ARG A 349 35.55 9.90 14.25
N ALA A 350 35.64 8.71 13.66
CA ALA A 350 36.83 7.86 13.74
C ALA A 350 38.03 8.53 13.07
N LEU A 351 37.81 9.16 11.90
CA LEU A 351 38.85 9.90 11.19
C LEU A 351 39.36 11.09 12.00
N GLU A 352 38.46 11.89 12.58
CA GLU A 352 38.83 13.00 13.47
C GLU A 352 39.70 12.54 14.65
N VAL A 353 39.30 11.45 15.31
CA VAL A 353 40.02 10.90 16.47
C VAL A 353 41.39 10.33 16.07
N LEU A 354 41.50 9.72 14.90
CA LEU A 354 42.77 9.22 14.37
C LEU A 354 43.73 10.35 14.02
N GLU A 355 43.22 11.46 13.47
CA GLU A 355 44.03 12.67 13.22
C GLU A 355 44.50 13.31 14.52
N GLU A 356 43.61 13.50 15.50
CA GLU A 356 43.97 14.04 16.82
C GLU A 356 45.04 13.17 17.52
N ALA A 357 44.91 11.85 17.41
CA ALA A 357 45.89 10.90 17.93
C ALA A 357 47.27 11.04 17.26
N ARG A 358 47.30 11.23 15.93
CA ARG A 358 48.55 11.46 15.19
C ARG A 358 49.23 12.75 15.61
N ASP A 359 48.46 13.83 15.77
CA ASP A 359 49.01 15.12 16.16
C ASP A 359 49.55 15.11 17.59
N LYS A 360 48.80 14.53 18.54
CA LYS A 360 49.30 14.32 19.91
C LYS A 360 50.59 13.50 19.96
N HIS A 361 50.70 12.47 19.13
CA HIS A 361 51.93 11.68 19.06
C HIS A 361 53.11 12.47 18.51
N ARG A 362 52.90 13.27 17.46
CA ARG A 362 53.93 14.17 16.91
C ARG A 362 54.40 15.20 17.94
N GLU A 363 53.47 15.79 18.69
CA GLU A 363 53.78 16.70 19.79
C GLU A 363 54.62 16.02 20.88
N GLN A 364 54.24 14.81 21.30
CA GLN A 364 55.00 14.02 22.29
C GLN A 364 56.42 13.72 21.79
N GLN A 365 56.58 13.30 20.54
CA GLN A 365 57.90 13.07 19.94
C GLN A 365 58.74 14.35 19.94
N ASN A 366 58.14 15.50 19.60
CA ASN A 366 58.84 16.78 19.60
C ASN A 366 59.27 17.20 21.02
N LEU A 367 58.40 17.04 22.01
CA LEU A 367 58.73 17.29 23.42
C LEU A 367 59.86 16.36 23.90
N GLN A 368 59.87 15.09 23.49
CA GLN A 368 60.93 14.15 23.86
C GLN A 368 62.26 14.50 23.18
N LYS A 369 62.24 14.93 21.92
CA LYS A 369 63.42 15.48 21.22
C LYS A 369 63.95 16.75 21.91
N GLN A 370 63.07 17.66 22.33
CA GLN A 370 63.45 18.85 23.08
C GLN A 370 64.06 18.51 24.44
N ARG A 371 63.47 17.58 25.19
CA ARG A 371 63.99 17.12 26.50
C ARG A 371 65.37 16.47 26.37
N THR A 372 65.55 15.58 25.39
CA THR A 372 66.85 14.93 25.15
C THR A 372 67.91 15.94 24.73
N HIS A 373 67.55 16.91 23.89
CA HIS A 373 68.44 18.01 23.51
C HIS A 373 68.83 18.90 24.71
N GLN A 374 67.86 19.28 25.55
CA GLN A 374 68.11 20.04 26.79
C GLN A 374 69.00 19.26 27.76
N GLN A 375 68.76 17.96 27.95
CA GLN A 375 69.60 17.10 28.78
C GLN A 375 71.04 17.05 28.26
N HIS A 376 71.22 16.97 26.93
CA HIS A 376 72.53 16.99 26.30
C HIS A 376 73.26 18.32 26.54
N ILE A 377 72.58 19.46 26.36
CA ILE A 377 73.13 20.79 26.67
C ILE A 377 73.53 20.88 28.15
N CYS A 378 72.64 20.47 29.06
CA CYS A 378 72.92 20.48 30.50
C CYS A 378 74.13 19.62 30.87
N ALA A 379 74.29 18.45 30.27
CA ALA A 379 75.45 17.59 30.49
C ALA A 379 76.75 18.25 29.99
N GLN A 380 76.73 18.85 28.80
CA GLN A 380 77.88 19.60 28.26
C GLN A 380 78.24 20.80 29.14
N LEU A 381 77.24 21.53 29.65
CA LEU A 381 77.46 22.66 30.55
C LEU A 381 78.07 22.21 31.88
N ARG A 382 77.58 21.10 32.46
CA ARG A 382 78.16 20.50 33.69
C ARG A 382 79.62 20.10 33.51
N GLN A 383 79.93 19.40 32.41
CA GLN A 383 81.31 19.02 32.09
C GLN A 383 82.23 20.24 31.97
N LYS A 384 81.75 21.32 31.33
CA LYS A 384 82.50 22.58 31.24
C LYS A 384 82.70 23.29 32.59
N THR A 385 81.74 23.19 33.51
CA THR A 385 81.87 23.77 34.86
C THR A 385 82.80 22.96 35.75
N GLU A 386 82.79 21.62 35.66
CA GLU A 386 83.72 20.74 36.38
C GLU A 386 85.17 20.98 35.91
N LEU A 387 85.40 21.07 34.60
CA LEU A 387 86.72 21.41 34.04
C LEU A 387 87.23 22.80 34.47
N LYS A 388 86.32 23.77 34.73
CA LYS A 388 86.70 25.09 35.24
C LYS A 388 87.03 25.07 36.74
N LEU A 389 86.32 24.28 37.54
CA LEU A 389 86.61 24.09 38.96
C LEU A 389 87.95 23.38 39.17
N ASP A 390 88.29 22.40 38.33
CA ASP A 390 89.60 21.73 38.37
C ASP A 390 90.77 22.65 37.97
N LEU A 391 90.50 23.68 37.15
CA LEU A 391 91.48 24.70 36.78
C LEU A 391 91.65 25.82 37.83
N GLU A 392 90.70 26.02 38.74
CA GLU A 392 90.82 26.99 39.86
C GLU A 392 91.35 26.35 41.15
N VAL A 393 91.36 25.02 41.28
CA VAL A 393 91.87 24.29 42.46
C VAL A 393 93.36 23.89 42.33
N PHE A 394 93.98 24.07 41.16
CA PHE A 394 95.44 23.99 41.04
C PHE A 394 96.07 25.39 41.10
N PRO A 395 96.66 25.78 42.24
CA PRO A 395 97.27 27.09 42.42
C PRO A 395 98.61 27.14 41.68
N VAL A 396 98.85 28.20 40.93
CA VAL A 396 100.22 28.59 40.59
C VAL A 396 100.65 29.66 41.58
N SER A 397 101.50 29.20 42.51
CA SER A 397 102.54 29.91 43.29
C SER A 397 102.20 31.18 44.06
#